data_AF-A0A971YWZ5-F1
#
_entry.id   AF-A0A971YWZ5-F1
#
_cell.length_a   1.000
_cell.length_b   1.000
_cell.length_c   1.000
_cell.angle_alpha   90.00
_cell.angle_beta   90.00
_cell.angle_gamma   90.00
#
_symmetry.space_group_name_H-M   'P 1'
#
loop_
_entity.id
_entity.type
_entity.pdbx_description
1 polymer ?
#
loop_
_entity_poly.entity_id
_entity_poly.type
_entity_poly.pdbx_seq_one_letter_code
_entity_poly.pdbx_strand_id
1 'polypeptide(L)'
;MDKRISISGRTLRLSNLTKRLWPQYTKAQLVEYYALIAPYLLPYLHDRPISLVRYPDGITGKYFYQKNRPPGTPNWVKTHPVRSADTDKVTNYLLINDLATLLWVVNLAAIELNPWHSRATTPDQPDWAVIDLDPTAPAGFPAARQAALLLKQVLDDLSLTAYPKLSGATGIHVYLPLPAGWSHRDSVTLTGFLGKILLTLNPALITTERLVKNRGAKVYVDHLQNLAGQTIVAPFSLRPTPEATISMPVTWAELETVEPTDFTLGNYRHRLPQLATLPFAAILARPPAATARRLNELLAAARSAEFDNITRVR
;
A
#
# COMPACT_ATOMS: atom_id res chain seq x y z
N MET A 1 -7.52 6.89 30.67
CA MET A 1 -7.31 5.57 31.32
C MET A 1 -6.19 4.84 30.59
N ASP A 2 -5.23 4.34 31.34
CA ASP A 2 -4.14 3.52 30.82
C ASP A 2 -4.41 2.05 31.15
N LYS A 3 -4.12 1.16 30.22
CA LYS A 3 -4.29 -0.28 30.37
C LYS A 3 -2.96 -0.97 30.08
N ARG A 4 -2.56 -1.90 30.94
CA ARG A 4 -1.44 -2.81 30.66
C ARG A 4 -2.02 -4.12 30.13
N ILE A 5 -1.49 -4.58 29.01
CA ILE A 5 -1.86 -5.88 28.42
C ILE A 5 -0.59 -6.71 28.20
N SER A 6 -0.70 -8.03 28.33
CA SER A 6 0.38 -8.96 28.01
C SER A 6 0.11 -9.60 26.65
N ILE A 7 1.07 -9.52 25.73
CA ILE A 7 1.01 -10.13 24.40
C ILE A 7 2.30 -10.90 24.20
N SER A 8 2.20 -12.23 24.02
CA SER A 8 3.36 -13.10 23.79
C SER A 8 4.50 -12.87 24.80
N GLY A 9 4.16 -12.72 26.09
CA GLY A 9 5.11 -12.48 27.18
C GLY A 9 5.63 -11.04 27.30
N ARG A 10 5.12 -10.09 26.50
CA ARG A 10 5.50 -8.66 26.55
C ARG A 10 4.40 -7.83 27.17
N THR A 11 4.75 -6.96 28.11
CA THR A 11 3.81 -6.00 28.71
C THR A 11 3.77 -4.72 27.89
N LEU A 12 2.59 -4.39 27.33
CA LEU A 12 2.34 -3.15 26.62
C LEU A 12 1.47 -2.22 27.46
N ARG A 13 1.89 -0.97 27.62
CA ARG A 13 1.05 0.11 28.16
C ARG A 13 0.31 0.79 27.02
N LEU A 14 -1.00 0.56 26.95
CA LEU A 14 -1.91 1.33 26.12
C LEU A 14 -2.39 2.54 26.91
N SER A 15 -2.26 3.74 26.36
CA SER A 15 -2.63 4.99 27.05
C SER A 15 -3.74 5.70 26.32
N ASN A 16 -4.40 6.69 26.93
CA ASN A 16 -5.35 7.59 26.25
C ASN A 16 -6.41 6.87 25.40
N LEU A 17 -6.90 5.72 25.87
CA LEU A 17 -7.77 4.84 25.08
C LEU A 17 -9.13 5.48 24.72
N THR A 18 -9.63 6.38 25.56
CA THR A 18 -10.86 7.14 25.32
C THR A 18 -10.68 8.34 24.37
N LYS A 19 -9.44 8.64 23.95
CA LYS A 19 -9.18 9.76 23.03
C LYS A 19 -9.87 9.50 21.70
N ARG A 20 -10.63 10.47 21.22
CA ARG A 20 -11.25 10.45 19.89
C ARG A 20 -10.18 10.70 18.84
N LEU A 21 -9.97 9.74 17.95
CA LEU A 21 -9.11 9.89 16.77
C LEU A 21 -9.94 10.25 15.54
N TRP A 22 -11.20 9.82 15.53
CA TRP A 22 -12.27 10.36 14.70
C TRP A 22 -13.35 10.93 15.62
N PRO A 23 -14.19 11.87 15.15
CA PRO A 23 -15.33 12.36 15.94
C PRO A 23 -16.16 11.21 16.54
N GLN A 24 -16.37 10.14 15.78
CA GLN A 24 -17.16 8.97 16.15
C GLN A 24 -16.35 7.79 16.71
N TYR A 25 -15.01 7.74 16.55
CA TYR A 25 -14.18 6.60 16.96
C TYR A 25 -13.03 6.96 17.91
N THR A 26 -12.88 6.16 18.95
CA THR A 26 -11.84 6.26 19.96
C THR A 26 -10.57 5.49 19.58
N LYS A 27 -9.45 5.81 20.25
CA LYS A 27 -8.20 5.05 20.11
C LYS A 27 -8.36 3.59 20.56
N ALA A 28 -9.24 3.30 21.52
CA ALA A 28 -9.56 1.92 21.91
C ALA A 28 -10.12 1.11 20.73
N GLN A 29 -11.04 1.68 19.95
CA GLN A 29 -11.62 1.03 18.77
C GLN A 29 -10.58 0.85 17.65
N LEU A 30 -9.67 1.82 17.48
CA LEU A 30 -8.54 1.67 16.56
C LEU A 30 -7.63 0.48 16.96
N VAL A 31 -7.28 0.38 18.25
CA VAL A 31 -6.45 -0.72 18.77
C VAL A 31 -7.17 -2.06 18.62
N GLU A 32 -8.48 -2.11 18.90
CA GLU A 32 -9.29 -3.31 18.74
C GLU A 32 -9.33 -3.79 17.28
N TYR A 33 -9.59 -2.87 16.34
CA TYR A 33 -9.55 -3.17 14.91
C TYR A 33 -8.22 -3.80 14.50
N TYR A 34 -7.11 -3.17 14.85
CA TYR A 34 -5.80 -3.69 14.48
C TYR A 34 -5.46 -5.01 15.19
N ALA A 35 -5.98 -5.26 16.39
CA ALA A 35 -5.84 -6.55 17.06
C ALA A 35 -6.57 -7.67 16.32
N LEU A 36 -7.79 -7.41 15.83
CA LEU A 36 -8.61 -8.39 15.12
C LEU A 36 -8.15 -8.63 13.68
N ILE A 37 -7.64 -7.60 13.01
CA ILE A 37 -7.17 -7.69 11.62
C ILE A 37 -5.73 -8.21 11.52
N ALA A 38 -4.98 -8.25 12.63
CA ALA A 38 -3.56 -8.63 12.66
C ALA A 38 -3.23 -9.94 11.92
N PRO A 39 -4.02 -11.03 12.04
CA PRO A 39 -3.74 -12.27 11.31
C PRO A 39 -3.71 -12.10 9.78
N TYR A 40 -4.52 -11.16 9.27
CA TYR A 40 -4.61 -10.86 7.84
C TYR A 40 -3.64 -9.76 7.42
N LEU A 41 -3.39 -8.77 8.27
CA LEU A 41 -2.51 -7.62 7.98
C LEU A 41 -1.03 -7.94 8.10
N LEU A 42 -0.61 -8.63 9.18
CA LEU A 42 0.81 -8.84 9.50
C LEU A 42 1.62 -9.50 8.38
N PRO A 43 1.10 -10.46 7.59
CA PRO A 43 1.85 -11.02 6.47
C PRO A 43 2.32 -9.96 5.45
N TYR A 44 1.56 -8.89 5.27
CA TYR A 44 1.89 -7.78 4.38
C TYR A 44 2.86 -6.76 4.99
N LEU A 45 3.09 -6.82 6.30
CA LEU A 45 4.03 -5.94 7.02
C LEU A 45 5.33 -6.65 7.39
N HIS A 46 5.32 -7.98 7.46
CA HIS A 46 6.40 -8.79 8.00
C HIS A 46 7.73 -8.57 7.28
N ASP A 47 8.75 -8.19 8.05
CA ASP A 47 10.10 -7.83 7.61
C ASP A 47 10.15 -6.68 6.60
N ARG A 48 9.13 -5.83 6.53
CA ARG A 48 9.13 -4.65 5.65
C ARG A 48 9.40 -3.39 6.46
N PRO A 49 10.45 -2.61 6.13
CA PRO A 49 10.60 -1.27 6.66
C PRO A 49 9.32 -0.46 6.42
N ILE A 50 8.89 0.31 7.42
CA ILE A 50 7.59 0.99 7.39
C ILE A 50 7.69 2.49 7.65
N SER A 51 6.95 3.26 6.86
CA SER A 51 6.63 4.66 7.16
C SER A 51 5.25 4.74 7.81
N LEU A 52 5.15 5.46 8.92
CA LEU A 52 3.88 5.67 9.63
C LEU A 52 3.34 7.06 9.35
N VAL A 53 2.03 7.21 9.30
CA VAL A 53 1.37 8.52 9.41
C VAL A 53 0.60 8.57 10.72
N ARG A 54 1.03 9.47 11.60
CA ARG A 54 0.53 9.57 12.97
C ARG A 54 -0.39 10.77 13.12
N TYR A 55 -1.50 10.55 13.81
CA TYR A 55 -2.52 11.54 14.14
C TYR A 55 -2.72 11.59 15.66
N PRO A 56 -1.76 12.12 16.43
CA PRO A 56 -1.82 12.09 17.89
C PRO A 56 -3.10 12.71 18.44
N ASP A 57 -3.62 13.73 17.77
CA ASP A 57 -4.81 14.51 18.13
C ASP A 57 -6.04 14.21 17.25
N GLY A 58 -6.01 13.08 16.53
CA GLY A 58 -7.08 12.68 15.62
C GLY A 58 -6.99 13.34 14.25
N ILE A 59 -7.90 12.93 13.35
CA ILE A 59 -7.86 13.27 11.92
C ILE A 59 -8.11 14.76 11.62
N THR A 60 -8.74 15.49 12.55
CA THR A 60 -8.93 16.94 12.45
C THR A 60 -7.76 17.74 13.02
N GLY A 61 -6.78 17.06 13.64
CA GLY A 61 -5.59 17.66 14.21
C GLY A 61 -4.39 17.64 13.26
N LYS A 62 -3.21 17.99 13.78
CA LYS A 62 -1.96 17.87 13.03
C LYS A 62 -1.56 16.40 12.88
N TYR A 63 -0.99 16.08 11.73
CA TYR A 63 -0.40 14.78 11.46
C TYR A 63 1.06 14.91 11.02
N PHE A 64 1.80 13.82 11.09
CA PHE A 64 3.17 13.77 10.59
C PHE A 64 3.56 12.39 10.11
N TYR A 65 4.49 12.37 9.16
CA TYR A 65 5.15 11.17 8.68
C TYR A 65 6.31 10.81 9.60
N GLN A 66 6.40 9.53 9.97
CA GLN A 66 7.47 9.01 10.80
C GLN A 66 8.14 7.82 10.11
N LYS A 67 9.35 8.06 9.60
CA LYS A 67 10.23 7.03 9.02
C LYS A 67 11.17 6.43 10.05
N ASN A 68 11.82 7.29 10.85
CA ASN A 68 12.73 6.86 11.90
C ASN A 68 11.95 6.39 13.14
N ARG A 69 12.49 5.40 13.86
CA ARG A 69 11.95 4.97 15.15
C ARG A 69 11.86 6.15 16.13
N PRO A 70 10.79 6.28 16.92
CA PRO A 70 10.68 7.34 17.91
C PRO A 70 11.59 7.08 19.12
N PRO A 71 11.97 8.13 19.89
CA PRO A 71 12.60 7.96 21.18
C PRO A 71 11.77 7.05 22.10
N GLY A 72 12.43 6.24 22.93
CA GLY A 72 11.74 5.28 23.81
C GLY A 72 11.12 4.08 23.10
N THR A 73 11.53 3.79 21.86
CA THR A 73 11.18 2.53 21.17
C THR A 73 11.62 1.34 22.04
N PRO A 74 10.71 0.41 22.41
CA PRO A 74 11.06 -0.76 23.20
C PRO A 74 12.15 -1.61 22.54
N ASN A 75 13.02 -2.22 23.34
CA ASN A 75 14.16 -3.02 22.86
C ASN A 75 13.75 -4.24 22.00
N TRP A 76 12.55 -4.77 22.19
CA TRP A 76 12.01 -5.90 21.43
C TRP A 76 11.44 -5.49 20.07
N VAL A 77 11.27 -4.20 19.79
CA VAL A 77 10.83 -3.72 18.48
C VAL A 77 12.02 -3.72 17.54
N LYS A 78 11.95 -4.57 16.51
CA LYS A 78 13.01 -4.68 15.49
C LYS A 78 13.01 -3.45 14.58
N THR A 79 14.20 -3.11 14.10
CA THR A 79 14.41 -1.98 13.18
C THR A 79 15.37 -2.32 12.06
N HIS A 80 15.24 -1.64 10.93
CA HIS A 80 16.16 -1.73 9.79
C HIS A 80 16.84 -0.37 9.56
N PRO A 81 18.17 -0.27 9.74
CA PRO A 81 18.91 0.98 9.50
C PRO A 81 19.12 1.20 8.01
N VAL A 82 18.79 2.40 7.53
CA VAL A 82 19.02 2.84 6.16
C VAL A 82 19.81 4.13 6.21
N ARG A 83 20.99 4.13 5.59
CA ARG A 83 21.87 5.29 5.50
C ARG A 83 21.51 6.11 4.27
N SER A 84 21.24 7.40 4.46
CA SER A 84 21.05 8.35 3.36
C SER A 84 22.38 8.59 2.66
N ALA A 85 22.42 8.42 1.33
CA ALA A 85 23.62 8.70 0.53
C ALA A 85 24.00 10.19 0.59
N ASP A 86 23.02 11.10 0.59
CA ASP A 86 23.26 12.54 0.51
C ASP A 86 23.70 13.17 1.84
N THR A 87 23.20 12.63 2.97
CA THR A 87 23.36 13.28 4.29
C THR A 87 24.12 12.44 5.30
N ASP A 88 24.47 11.20 4.95
CA ASP A 88 25.05 10.18 5.82
C ASP A 88 24.22 9.83 7.08
N LYS A 89 23.03 10.43 7.23
CA LYS A 89 22.12 10.17 8.36
C LYS A 89 21.52 8.78 8.25
N VAL A 90 21.48 8.07 9.38
CA VAL A 90 20.85 6.76 9.48
C VAL A 90 19.41 6.90 9.96
N THR A 91 18.48 6.43 9.14
CA THR A 91 17.07 6.26 9.50
C THR A 91 16.83 4.83 9.91
N ASN A 92 16.38 4.59 11.14
CA ASN A 92 16.03 3.26 11.64
C ASN A 92 14.53 3.04 11.44
N TYR A 93 14.16 2.42 10.33
CA TYR A 93 12.76 2.07 10.06
C TYR A 93 12.28 0.99 11.01
N LEU A 94 11.03 1.08 11.47
CA LEU A 94 10.41 0.04 12.29
C LEU A 94 10.07 -1.18 11.43
N LEU A 95 10.14 -2.38 12.02
CA LEU A 95 9.64 -3.62 11.42
C LEU A 95 8.46 -4.15 12.25
N ILE A 96 7.26 -4.15 11.68
CA ILE A 96 6.04 -4.61 12.36
C ILE A 96 5.84 -6.11 12.08
N ASN A 97 6.58 -6.93 12.81
CA ASN A 97 6.61 -8.38 12.57
C ASN A 97 5.62 -9.18 13.42
N ASP A 98 5.04 -8.57 14.46
CA ASP A 98 4.17 -9.25 15.41
C ASP A 98 3.08 -8.33 15.96
N LEU A 99 2.08 -8.96 16.60
CA LEU A 99 0.93 -8.26 17.17
C LEU A 99 1.34 -7.24 18.24
N ALA A 100 2.34 -7.54 19.06
CA ALA A 100 2.84 -6.62 20.06
C ALA A 100 3.39 -5.33 19.42
N THR A 101 4.21 -5.47 18.37
CA THR A 101 4.75 -4.32 17.64
C THR A 101 3.65 -3.52 16.97
N LEU A 102 2.69 -4.19 16.35
CA LEU A 102 1.54 -3.55 15.72
C LEU A 102 0.74 -2.72 16.72
N LEU A 103 0.33 -3.30 17.85
CA LEU A 103 -0.48 -2.57 18.84
C LEU A 103 0.31 -1.47 19.55
N TRP A 104 1.62 -1.62 19.72
CA TRP A 104 2.48 -0.54 20.19
C TRP A 104 2.50 0.63 19.21
N VAL A 105 2.72 0.38 17.92
CA VAL A 105 2.70 1.41 16.86
C VAL A 105 1.33 2.10 16.78
N VAL A 106 0.25 1.33 16.80
CA VAL A 106 -1.12 1.88 16.77
C VAL A 106 -1.43 2.72 18.02
N ASN A 107 -0.93 2.33 19.18
CA ASN A 107 -1.07 3.10 20.41
C ASN A 107 -0.39 4.49 20.34
N LEU A 108 0.61 4.65 19.47
CA LEU A 108 1.23 5.93 19.13
C LEU A 108 0.36 6.81 18.19
N ALA A 109 -0.88 6.39 17.94
CA ALA A 109 -1.84 6.98 17.00
C ALA A 109 -1.37 6.94 15.54
N ALA A 110 -0.64 5.89 15.15
CA ALA A 110 -0.40 5.59 13.74
C ALA A 110 -1.70 5.06 13.12
N ILE A 111 -2.27 5.85 12.21
CA ILE A 111 -3.50 5.47 11.48
C ILE A 111 -3.11 4.75 10.19
N GLU A 112 -2.17 5.33 9.43
CA GLU A 112 -1.69 4.73 8.18
C GLU A 112 -0.36 3.99 8.40
N LEU A 113 -0.31 2.78 7.85
CA LEU A 113 0.83 1.88 7.85
C LEU A 113 1.30 1.71 6.40
N ASN A 114 2.49 2.23 6.06
CA ASN A 114 2.98 2.26 4.67
C ASN A 114 4.29 1.45 4.55
N PRO A 115 4.21 0.13 4.31
CA PRO A 115 5.39 -0.71 4.15
C PRO A 115 6.10 -0.45 2.82
N TRP A 116 7.38 -0.79 2.77
CA TRP A 116 8.13 -0.93 1.54
C TRP A 116 7.59 -2.08 0.68
N HIS A 117 7.85 -2.03 -0.63
CA HIS A 117 7.55 -3.14 -1.56
C HIS A 117 8.52 -4.32 -1.42
N SER A 118 9.68 -4.10 -0.79
CA SER A 118 10.72 -5.09 -0.50
C SER A 118 10.81 -5.39 1.00
N ARG A 119 11.61 -6.40 1.34
CA ARG A 119 11.90 -6.80 2.73
C ARG A 119 13.26 -6.27 3.17
N ALA A 120 13.46 -6.11 4.47
CA ALA A 120 14.72 -5.68 5.07
C ALA A 120 15.90 -6.61 4.74
N THR A 121 15.63 -7.89 4.44
CA THR A 121 16.63 -8.89 4.04
C THR A 121 17.03 -8.79 2.57
N THR A 122 16.15 -8.26 1.72
CA THR A 122 16.37 -8.08 0.27
C THR A 122 15.85 -6.69 -0.16
N PRO A 123 16.41 -5.59 0.37
CA PRO A 123 15.83 -4.25 0.26
C PRO A 123 15.73 -3.74 -1.17
N ASP A 124 16.58 -4.20 -2.08
CA ASP A 124 16.59 -3.81 -3.49
C ASP A 124 15.70 -4.68 -4.39
N GLN A 125 15.10 -5.74 -3.82
CA GLN A 125 14.27 -6.70 -4.54
C GLN A 125 12.82 -6.66 -4.02
N PRO A 126 11.92 -5.90 -4.66
CA PRO A 126 10.52 -5.90 -4.29
C PRO A 126 9.86 -7.27 -4.52
N ASP A 127 8.91 -7.61 -3.66
CA ASP A 127 8.12 -8.83 -3.81
C ASP A 127 6.91 -8.64 -4.75
N TRP A 128 6.50 -7.39 -4.93
CA TRP A 128 5.38 -6.99 -5.77
C TRP A 128 5.62 -5.62 -6.40
N ALA A 129 5.02 -5.41 -7.57
CA ALA A 129 4.79 -4.09 -8.13
C ALA A 129 3.37 -3.63 -7.81
N VAL A 130 3.16 -2.32 -7.78
CA VAL A 130 1.85 -1.71 -7.62
C VAL A 130 1.57 -0.77 -8.79
N ILE A 131 0.41 -0.95 -9.42
CA ILE A 131 -0.16 0.03 -10.32
C ILE A 131 -1.13 0.87 -9.49
N ASP A 132 -0.72 2.10 -9.20
CA ASP A 132 -1.52 3.07 -8.44
C ASP A 132 -2.35 3.92 -9.41
N LEU A 133 -3.68 3.83 -9.27
CA LEU A 133 -4.66 4.49 -10.14
C LEU A 133 -5.30 5.62 -9.34
N ASP A 134 -4.77 6.83 -9.53
CA ASP A 134 -5.13 8.02 -8.75
C ASP A 134 -5.97 9.00 -9.58
N PRO A 135 -7.28 9.11 -9.32
CA PRO A 135 -8.15 10.02 -10.05
C PRO A 135 -7.87 11.47 -9.65
N THR A 136 -7.69 12.35 -10.64
CA THR A 136 -7.51 13.79 -10.42
C THR A 136 -8.84 14.52 -10.50
N ALA A 137 -9.20 15.27 -9.46
CA ALA A 137 -10.45 16.02 -9.40
C ALA A 137 -10.66 16.88 -10.67
N PRO A 138 -11.88 16.91 -11.24
CA PRO A 138 -13.13 16.37 -10.69
C PRO A 138 -13.35 14.86 -10.92
N ALA A 139 -12.42 14.13 -11.55
CA ALA A 139 -12.53 12.67 -11.59
C ALA A 139 -12.42 12.11 -10.16
N GLY A 140 -13.26 11.12 -9.87
CA GLY A 140 -13.33 10.47 -8.57
C GLY A 140 -13.18 8.96 -8.68
N PHE A 141 -13.58 8.26 -7.63
CA PHE A 141 -13.50 6.81 -7.54
C PHE A 141 -14.13 6.05 -8.73
N PRO A 142 -15.27 6.47 -9.34
CA PRO A 142 -15.81 5.80 -10.53
C PRO A 142 -14.83 5.77 -11.72
N ALA A 143 -14.05 6.84 -11.92
CA ALA A 143 -13.03 6.88 -12.97
C ALA A 143 -11.87 5.93 -12.64
N ALA A 144 -11.42 5.89 -11.39
CA ALA A 144 -10.41 4.93 -10.94
C ALA A 144 -10.88 3.49 -11.12
N ARG A 145 -12.16 3.18 -10.84
CA ARG A 145 -12.76 1.87 -11.07
C ARG A 145 -12.73 1.50 -12.55
N GLN A 146 -13.16 2.41 -13.43
CA GLN A 146 -13.08 2.19 -14.88
C GLN A 146 -11.64 1.92 -15.34
N ALA A 147 -10.67 2.69 -14.85
CA ALA A 147 -9.26 2.48 -15.16
C ALA A 147 -8.74 1.13 -14.66
N ALA A 148 -9.16 0.70 -13.47
CA ALA A 148 -8.78 -0.60 -12.90
C ALA A 148 -9.37 -1.77 -13.69
N LEU A 149 -10.62 -1.67 -14.16
CA LEU A 149 -11.25 -2.69 -15.00
C LEU A 149 -10.62 -2.74 -16.39
N LEU A 150 -10.23 -1.60 -16.97
CA LEU A 150 -9.43 -1.57 -18.19
C LEU A 150 -8.06 -2.23 -17.99
N LEU A 151 -7.39 -1.94 -16.87
CA LEU A 151 -6.14 -2.60 -16.50
C LEU A 151 -6.32 -4.11 -16.35
N LYS A 152 -7.44 -4.57 -15.76
CA LYS A 152 -7.75 -5.99 -15.67
C LYS A 152 -7.78 -6.65 -17.05
N GLN A 153 -8.46 -6.05 -18.03
CA GLN A 153 -8.52 -6.57 -19.39
C GLN A 153 -7.12 -6.69 -20.00
N VAL A 154 -6.30 -5.64 -19.89
CA VAL A 154 -4.90 -5.66 -20.36
C VAL A 154 -4.10 -6.76 -19.67
N LEU A 155 -4.26 -6.94 -18.36
CA LEU A 155 -3.54 -8.00 -17.62
C LEU A 155 -4.00 -9.39 -18.05
N ASP A 156 -5.30 -9.61 -18.27
CA ASP A 156 -5.85 -10.87 -18.76
C ASP A 156 -5.29 -11.21 -20.15
N ASP A 157 -5.26 -10.25 -21.08
CA ASP A 157 -4.69 -10.39 -22.42
C ASP A 157 -3.18 -10.71 -22.38
N LEU A 158 -2.48 -10.16 -21.39
CA LEU A 158 -1.07 -10.43 -21.14
C LEU A 158 -0.81 -11.72 -20.35
N SER A 159 -1.88 -12.43 -19.93
CA SER A 159 -1.83 -13.61 -19.07
C SER A 159 -1.13 -13.36 -17.73
N LEU A 160 -1.38 -12.19 -17.14
CA LEU A 160 -0.85 -11.77 -15.85
C LEU A 160 -1.96 -11.74 -14.79
N THR A 161 -1.71 -12.39 -13.66
CA THR A 161 -2.63 -12.33 -12.51
C THR A 161 -2.20 -11.21 -11.56
N ALA A 162 -3.13 -10.30 -11.27
CA ALA A 162 -2.94 -9.23 -10.29
C ALA A 162 -4.16 -9.13 -9.35
N TYR A 163 -3.97 -8.42 -8.23
CA TYR A 163 -4.92 -8.40 -7.13
C TYR A 163 -5.26 -6.95 -6.76
N PRO A 164 -6.54 -6.53 -6.88
CA PRO A 164 -6.94 -5.18 -6.56
C PRO A 164 -7.19 -4.99 -5.07
N LYS A 165 -6.93 -3.78 -4.59
CA LYS A 165 -7.44 -3.27 -3.33
C LYS A 165 -7.89 -1.83 -3.50
N LEU A 166 -8.90 -1.43 -2.74
CA LEU A 166 -9.21 -0.01 -2.60
C LEU A 166 -8.05 0.66 -1.88
N SER A 167 -7.71 1.90 -2.27
CA SER A 167 -6.77 2.70 -1.48
C SER A 167 -7.37 3.06 -0.11
N GLY A 168 -8.71 3.04 -0.02
CA GLY A 168 -9.49 3.60 1.09
C GLY A 168 -9.61 5.12 1.03
N ALA A 169 -9.02 5.79 0.03
CA ALA A 169 -9.24 7.21 -0.22
C ALA A 169 -9.94 7.35 -1.58
N THR A 170 -9.29 7.96 -2.56
CA THR A 170 -9.86 8.27 -3.88
C THR A 170 -9.55 7.22 -4.94
N GLY A 171 -8.40 6.55 -4.86
CA GLY A 171 -7.87 5.66 -5.89
C GLY A 171 -7.97 4.16 -5.60
N ILE A 172 -7.41 3.36 -6.52
CA ILE A 172 -7.32 1.89 -6.44
C ILE A 172 -5.87 1.48 -6.65
N HIS A 173 -5.40 0.48 -5.90
CA HIS A 173 -4.08 -0.10 -6.10
C HIS A 173 -4.22 -1.53 -6.61
N VAL A 174 -3.51 -1.85 -7.70
CA VAL A 174 -3.48 -3.21 -8.26
C VAL A 174 -2.09 -3.79 -8.06
N TYR A 175 -2.01 -4.90 -7.32
CA TYR A 175 -0.76 -5.53 -6.92
C TYR A 175 -0.43 -6.69 -7.87
N LEU A 176 0.80 -6.67 -8.40
CA LEU A 176 1.33 -7.68 -9.31
C LEU A 176 2.50 -8.41 -8.62
N PRO A 177 2.42 -9.74 -8.42
CA PRO A 177 3.51 -10.50 -7.80
C PRO A 177 4.74 -10.51 -8.70
N LEU A 178 5.93 -10.28 -8.13
CA LEU A 178 7.18 -10.26 -8.87
C LEU A 178 8.01 -11.52 -8.59
N PRO A 179 8.71 -12.05 -9.61
CA PRO A 179 9.64 -13.14 -9.39
C PRO A 179 10.88 -12.64 -8.62
N ALA A 180 11.65 -13.57 -8.06
CA ALA A 180 12.87 -13.23 -7.34
C ALA A 180 13.91 -12.57 -8.29
N GLY A 181 14.76 -11.69 -7.73
CA GLY A 181 15.82 -11.01 -8.47
C GLY A 181 15.40 -9.76 -9.24
N TRP A 182 14.10 -9.44 -9.31
CA TRP A 182 13.65 -8.17 -9.89
C TRP A 182 14.04 -6.99 -9.02
N SER A 183 14.45 -5.89 -9.65
CA SER A 183 14.76 -4.64 -8.97
C SER A 183 13.55 -3.71 -8.89
N HIS A 184 13.64 -2.67 -8.06
CA HIS A 184 12.69 -1.55 -8.08
C HIS A 184 12.57 -0.90 -9.47
N ARG A 185 13.69 -0.77 -10.19
CA ARG A 185 13.70 -0.20 -11.54
C ARG A 185 12.91 -1.06 -12.54
N ASP A 186 13.00 -2.38 -12.43
CA ASP A 186 12.24 -3.30 -13.28
C ASP A 186 10.74 -3.15 -13.05
N SER A 187 10.36 -2.97 -11.79
CA SER A 187 8.98 -2.71 -11.39
C SER A 187 8.46 -1.39 -11.98
N VAL A 188 9.26 -0.33 -11.94
CA VAL A 188 8.92 0.98 -12.55
C VAL A 188 8.79 0.88 -14.07
N THR A 189 9.72 0.19 -14.73
CA THR A 189 9.69 0.01 -16.20
C THR A 189 8.45 -0.77 -16.63
N LEU A 190 8.13 -1.89 -15.97
CA LEU A 190 6.94 -2.68 -16.31
C LEU A 190 5.65 -1.89 -16.04
N THR A 191 5.51 -1.27 -14.88
CA THR A 191 4.28 -0.53 -14.53
C THR A 191 4.11 0.72 -15.40
N GLY A 192 5.21 1.39 -15.77
CA GLY A 192 5.20 2.47 -16.75
C GLY A 192 4.78 2.02 -18.15
N PHE A 193 5.24 0.85 -18.59
CA PHE A 193 4.81 0.24 -19.86
C PHE A 193 3.31 -0.07 -19.87
N LEU A 194 2.78 -0.67 -18.79
CA LEU A 194 1.34 -0.90 -18.63
C LEU A 194 0.57 0.43 -18.65
N GLY A 195 1.06 1.47 -17.96
CA GLY A 195 0.45 2.81 -17.99
C GLY A 195 0.39 3.42 -19.39
N LYS A 196 1.43 3.23 -20.22
CA LYS A 196 1.44 3.67 -21.64
C LYS A 196 0.44 2.90 -22.49
N ILE A 197 0.24 1.60 -22.24
CA ILE A 197 -0.80 0.80 -22.89
C ILE A 197 -2.18 1.37 -22.54
N LEU A 198 -2.46 1.60 -21.25
CA LEU A 198 -3.74 2.17 -20.80
C LEU A 198 -3.99 3.56 -21.41
N LEU A 199 -2.97 4.41 -21.46
CA LEU A 199 -3.03 5.72 -22.09
C LEU A 199 -3.38 5.62 -23.58
N THR A 200 -2.79 4.66 -24.30
CA THR A 200 -3.09 4.40 -25.71
C THR A 200 -4.53 3.91 -25.91
N LEU A 201 -4.98 3.00 -25.06
CA LEU A 201 -6.33 2.41 -25.17
C LEU A 201 -7.43 3.40 -24.79
N ASN A 202 -7.21 4.28 -23.82
CA ASN A 202 -8.19 5.26 -23.40
C ASN A 202 -7.55 6.59 -22.94
N PRO A 203 -7.10 7.44 -23.89
CA PRO A 203 -6.45 8.70 -23.57
C PRO A 203 -7.39 9.74 -22.95
N ALA A 204 -8.72 9.55 -23.04
CA ALA A 204 -9.70 10.40 -22.38
C ALA A 204 -9.78 10.13 -20.87
N LEU A 205 -9.59 8.88 -20.45
CA LEU A 205 -9.65 8.44 -19.06
C LEU A 205 -8.29 8.48 -18.35
N ILE A 206 -7.22 8.14 -19.07
CA ILE A 206 -5.91 7.86 -18.48
C ILE A 206 -4.91 9.00 -18.74
N THR A 207 -4.02 9.24 -17.77
CA THR A 207 -2.85 10.11 -17.95
C THR A 207 -1.61 9.53 -17.28
N THR A 208 -0.44 9.80 -17.87
CA THR A 208 0.87 9.57 -17.25
C THR A 208 1.59 10.88 -16.93
N GLU A 209 0.89 12.01 -17.02
CA GLU A 209 1.42 13.34 -16.70
C GLU A 209 1.59 13.51 -15.18
N ARG A 210 2.80 13.90 -14.79
CA ARG A 210 3.19 14.04 -13.39
C ARG A 210 2.62 15.30 -12.75
N LEU A 211 2.56 16.40 -13.50
CA LEU A 211 2.09 17.68 -12.99
C LEU A 211 0.56 17.68 -12.86
N VAL A 212 0.05 17.73 -11.63
CA VAL A 212 -1.39 17.69 -11.33
C VAL A 212 -2.19 18.70 -12.17
N LYS A 213 -1.67 19.92 -12.33
CA LYS A 213 -2.30 20.98 -13.14
C LYS A 213 -2.52 20.63 -14.63
N ASN A 214 -1.77 19.65 -15.15
CA ASN A 214 -1.83 19.22 -16.55
C ASN A 214 -2.63 17.91 -16.73
N ARG A 215 -3.04 17.25 -15.63
CA ARG A 215 -3.73 15.94 -15.71
C ARG A 215 -5.16 16.04 -16.24
N GLY A 216 -5.83 17.18 -15.98
CA GLY A 216 -7.26 17.32 -16.21
C GLY A 216 -8.09 16.35 -15.36
N ALA A 217 -9.32 16.06 -15.77
CA ALA A 217 -10.23 15.13 -15.11
C ALA A 217 -9.92 13.66 -15.46
N LYS A 218 -8.69 13.20 -15.24
CA LYS A 218 -8.20 11.88 -15.64
C LYS A 218 -7.64 11.09 -14.46
N VAL A 219 -7.46 9.78 -14.66
CA VAL A 219 -6.78 8.88 -13.74
C VAL A 219 -5.29 8.85 -14.07
N TYR A 220 -4.48 9.28 -13.12
CA TYR A 220 -3.03 9.19 -13.20
C TYR A 220 -2.56 7.78 -12.85
N VAL A 221 -1.75 7.19 -13.72
CA VAL A 221 -1.08 5.91 -13.45
C VAL A 221 0.28 6.19 -12.82
N ASP A 222 0.36 6.12 -11.49
CA ASP A 222 1.57 6.46 -10.75
C ASP A 222 2.55 5.28 -10.66
N HIS A 223 3.20 4.97 -11.78
CA HIS A 223 4.23 3.95 -11.86
C HIS A 223 5.45 4.24 -10.95
N LEU A 224 5.68 5.50 -10.55
CA LEU A 224 6.81 5.90 -9.70
C LEU A 224 6.66 5.47 -8.24
N GLN A 225 5.47 5.01 -7.82
CA GLN A 225 5.28 4.38 -6.51
C GLN A 225 6.16 3.14 -6.31
N ASN A 226 6.69 2.56 -7.39
CA ASN A 226 7.56 1.38 -7.33
C ASN A 226 9.05 1.70 -7.11
N LEU A 227 9.42 2.99 -7.07
CA LEU A 227 10.81 3.40 -6.81
C LEU A 227 11.29 2.91 -5.43
N ALA A 228 12.60 2.71 -5.30
CA ALA A 228 13.21 2.31 -4.04
C ALA A 228 12.88 3.33 -2.92
N GLY A 229 12.53 2.82 -1.74
CA GLY A 229 12.16 3.64 -0.59
C GLY A 229 10.79 4.33 -0.65
N GLN A 230 10.05 4.20 -1.75
CA GLN A 230 8.63 4.56 -1.78
C GLN A 230 7.81 3.57 -0.96
N THR A 231 6.71 4.07 -0.42
CA THR A 231 5.81 3.31 0.44
C THR A 231 4.38 3.59 0.07
N ILE A 232 3.55 2.56 0.15
CA ILE A 232 2.13 2.68 -0.13
C ILE A 232 1.33 2.09 1.02
N VAL A 233 0.12 2.61 1.25
CA VAL A 233 -0.72 2.17 2.37
C VAL A 233 -1.02 0.67 2.26
N ALA A 234 -0.75 -0.04 3.36
CA ALA A 234 -0.88 -1.49 3.43
C ALA A 234 -2.33 -1.94 3.18
N PRO A 235 -2.53 -3.16 2.66
CA PRO A 235 -3.81 -3.86 2.81
C PRO A 235 -4.29 -3.79 4.26
N PHE A 236 -5.58 -3.54 4.47
CA PHE A 236 -6.22 -3.43 5.79
C PHE A 236 -5.79 -2.25 6.67
N SER A 237 -4.88 -1.38 6.24
CA SER A 237 -4.60 -0.15 6.98
C SER A 237 -5.80 0.80 6.88
N LEU A 238 -6.14 1.44 8.00
CA LEU A 238 -7.14 2.51 8.02
C LEU A 238 -6.60 3.76 7.33
N ARG A 239 -7.52 4.58 6.83
CA ARG A 239 -7.26 5.90 6.24
C ARG A 239 -7.87 7.00 7.12
N PRO A 240 -7.24 8.18 7.18
CA PRO A 240 -7.70 9.31 7.97
C PRO A 240 -8.85 10.07 7.27
N THR A 241 -9.77 9.35 6.63
CA THR A 241 -10.99 9.89 6.04
C THR A 241 -12.04 10.13 7.12
N PRO A 242 -13.04 11.01 6.88
CA PRO A 242 -14.13 11.23 7.84
C PRO A 242 -14.85 9.93 8.23
N GLU A 243 -15.00 8.99 7.31
CA GLU A 243 -15.69 7.71 7.50
C GLU A 243 -14.80 6.63 8.13
N ALA A 244 -13.50 6.89 8.33
CA ALA A 244 -12.50 5.90 8.77
C ALA A 244 -12.48 4.66 7.86
N THR A 245 -12.37 4.91 6.55
CA THR A 245 -12.29 3.87 5.51
C THR A 245 -11.03 3.03 5.62
N ILE A 246 -11.08 1.83 5.03
CA ILE A 246 -10.01 0.84 5.04
C ILE A 246 -9.45 0.70 3.62
N SER A 247 -8.12 0.57 3.53
CA SER A 247 -7.42 0.11 2.34
C SER A 247 -7.72 -1.37 2.10
N MET A 248 -8.92 -1.68 1.58
CA MET A 248 -9.50 -3.02 1.61
C MET A 248 -9.16 -3.83 0.34
N PRO A 249 -8.53 -5.01 0.48
CA PRO A 249 -8.50 -6.01 -0.59
C PRO A 249 -9.88 -6.48 -1.02
N VAL A 250 -10.09 -6.54 -2.33
CA VAL A 250 -11.35 -6.96 -2.95
C VAL A 250 -11.06 -7.91 -4.11
N THR A 251 -12.07 -8.68 -4.51
CA THR A 251 -12.00 -9.40 -5.78
C THR A 251 -12.24 -8.45 -6.95
N TRP A 252 -11.87 -8.87 -8.16
CA TRP A 252 -12.20 -8.12 -9.37
C TRP A 252 -13.72 -7.96 -9.56
N ALA A 253 -14.51 -8.99 -9.24
CA ALA A 253 -15.97 -8.93 -9.33
C ALA A 253 -16.57 -7.95 -8.31
N GLU A 254 -16.07 -7.94 -7.07
CA GLU A 254 -16.49 -6.94 -6.07
C GLU A 254 -16.14 -5.52 -6.53
N LEU A 255 -14.98 -5.33 -7.15
CA LEU A 255 -14.51 -4.01 -7.59
C LEU A 255 -15.48 -3.30 -8.54
N GLU A 256 -16.31 -4.04 -9.27
CA GLU A 256 -17.32 -3.49 -10.18
C GLU A 256 -18.38 -2.66 -9.47
N THR A 257 -18.67 -2.96 -8.19
CA THR A 257 -19.81 -2.37 -7.46
C THR A 257 -19.43 -1.72 -6.13
N VAL A 258 -18.36 -2.15 -5.46
CA VAL A 258 -18.03 -1.65 -4.12
C VAL A 258 -17.54 -0.22 -4.11
N GLU A 259 -17.92 0.53 -3.09
CA GLU A 259 -17.41 1.87 -2.79
C GLU A 259 -16.38 1.82 -1.64
N PRO A 260 -15.45 2.79 -1.54
CA PRO A 260 -14.53 2.86 -0.41
C PRO A 260 -15.23 2.90 0.96
N THR A 261 -16.41 3.51 1.03
CA THR A 261 -17.24 3.63 2.23
C THR A 261 -17.92 2.33 2.65
N ASP A 262 -17.91 1.30 1.80
CA ASP A 262 -18.41 -0.03 2.18
C ASP A 262 -17.48 -0.72 3.19
N PHE A 263 -16.23 -0.25 3.31
CA PHE A 263 -15.23 -0.83 4.20
C PHE A 263 -14.67 0.23 5.15
N THR A 264 -15.20 0.29 6.36
CA THR A 264 -14.85 1.27 7.39
C THR A 264 -14.60 0.63 8.75
N LEU A 265 -14.02 1.41 9.66
CA LEU A 265 -13.93 1.03 11.07
C LEU A 265 -15.30 0.73 11.71
N GLY A 266 -16.39 1.28 11.17
CA GLY A 266 -17.74 1.06 11.68
C GLY A 266 -18.33 -0.30 11.30
N ASN A 267 -17.89 -0.90 10.19
CA ASN A 267 -18.53 -2.09 9.60
C ASN A 267 -17.59 -3.27 9.29
N TYR A 268 -16.27 -3.12 9.51
CA TYR A 268 -15.26 -4.15 9.16
C TYR A 268 -15.56 -5.55 9.71
N ARG A 269 -16.30 -5.67 10.82
CA ARG A 269 -16.67 -6.96 11.41
C ARG A 269 -17.50 -7.81 10.47
N HIS A 270 -18.33 -7.20 9.62
CA HIS A 270 -19.10 -7.92 8.60
C HIS A 270 -18.21 -8.56 7.53
N ARG A 271 -17.01 -8.01 7.34
CA ARG A 271 -16.03 -8.48 6.35
C ARG A 271 -15.12 -9.60 6.88
N LEU A 272 -14.97 -9.73 8.21
CA LEU A 272 -14.04 -10.70 8.82
C LEU A 272 -14.21 -12.15 8.33
N PRO A 273 -15.44 -12.70 8.18
CA PRO A 273 -15.62 -14.08 7.74
C PRO A 273 -15.10 -14.35 6.32
N GLN A 274 -15.08 -13.34 5.44
CA GLN A 274 -14.63 -13.51 4.06
C GLN A 274 -13.14 -13.22 3.86
N LEU A 275 -12.45 -12.64 4.85
CA LEU A 275 -11.04 -12.24 4.69
C LEU A 275 -10.10 -13.40 4.39
N ALA A 276 -10.32 -14.55 5.03
CA ALA A 276 -9.48 -15.73 4.86
C ALA A 276 -9.55 -16.31 3.44
N THR A 277 -10.63 -16.04 2.70
CA THR A 277 -10.85 -16.55 1.35
C THR A 277 -10.52 -15.54 0.25
N LEU A 278 -10.01 -14.35 0.61
CA LEU A 278 -9.67 -13.35 -0.40
C LEU A 278 -8.45 -13.81 -1.23
N PRO A 279 -8.53 -13.75 -2.57
CA PRO A 279 -7.43 -14.16 -3.44
C PRO A 279 -6.20 -13.26 -3.27
N PHE A 280 -6.37 -12.06 -2.69
CA PHE A 280 -5.29 -11.12 -2.41
C PHE A 280 -4.17 -11.72 -1.54
N ALA A 281 -4.41 -12.78 -0.76
CA ALA A 281 -3.35 -13.50 -0.04
C ALA A 281 -2.28 -14.10 -0.96
N ALA A 282 -2.62 -14.40 -2.22
CA ALA A 282 -1.69 -14.98 -3.19
C ALA A 282 -0.53 -14.04 -3.58
N ILE A 283 -0.65 -12.72 -3.38
CA ILE A 283 0.45 -11.76 -3.60
C ILE A 283 1.64 -11.98 -2.65
N LEU A 284 1.43 -12.69 -1.54
CA LEU A 284 2.49 -13.02 -0.58
C LEU A 284 3.40 -14.14 -1.08
N ALA A 285 2.95 -14.91 -2.07
CA ALA A 285 3.71 -15.97 -2.70
C ALA A 285 4.42 -15.45 -3.96
N ARG A 286 5.49 -16.15 -4.36
CA ARG A 286 6.12 -15.91 -5.66
C ARG A 286 5.17 -16.32 -6.78
N PRO A 287 5.19 -15.62 -7.94
CA PRO A 287 4.37 -16.02 -9.08
C PRO A 287 4.81 -17.40 -9.60
N PRO A 288 3.90 -18.20 -10.17
CA PRO A 288 4.26 -19.45 -10.84
C PRO A 288 5.31 -19.24 -11.94
N ALA A 289 6.10 -20.28 -12.25
CA ALA A 289 7.19 -20.18 -13.22
C ALA A 289 6.75 -19.68 -14.61
N ALA A 290 5.55 -20.06 -15.06
CA ALA A 290 4.98 -19.58 -16.32
C ALA A 290 4.74 -18.05 -16.29
N THR A 291 4.13 -17.54 -15.22
CA THR A 291 3.92 -16.10 -15.00
C THR A 291 5.25 -15.37 -14.86
N ALA A 292 6.23 -15.93 -14.16
CA ALA A 292 7.57 -15.36 -14.05
C ALA A 292 8.28 -15.21 -15.42
N ARG A 293 8.20 -16.24 -16.28
CA ARG A 293 8.71 -16.16 -17.66
C ARG A 293 8.01 -15.06 -18.44
N ARG A 294 6.68 -15.02 -18.37
CA ARG A 294 5.87 -14.00 -19.05
C ARG A 294 6.24 -12.59 -18.61
N LEU A 295 6.43 -12.36 -17.30
CA LEU A 295 6.89 -11.07 -16.78
C LEU A 295 8.27 -10.69 -17.31
N ASN A 296 9.21 -11.64 -17.40
CA ASN A 296 10.55 -11.38 -17.94
C ASN A 296 10.51 -11.01 -19.44
N GLU A 297 9.68 -11.68 -20.24
CA GLU A 297 9.45 -11.34 -21.65
C GLU A 297 8.90 -9.91 -21.80
N LEU A 298 7.88 -9.57 -21.01
CA LEU A 298 7.26 -8.24 -21.03
C LEU A 298 8.22 -7.15 -20.56
N LEU A 299 9.04 -7.42 -19.54
CA LEU A 299 10.08 -6.50 -19.10
C LEU A 299 11.12 -6.25 -20.19
N ALA A 300 11.53 -7.30 -20.92
CA ALA A 300 12.45 -7.16 -22.05
C ALA A 300 11.84 -6.30 -23.15
N ALA A 301 10.58 -6.54 -23.53
CA ALA A 301 9.85 -5.74 -24.51
C ALA A 301 9.69 -4.27 -24.05
N ALA A 302 9.35 -4.05 -22.78
CA ALA A 302 9.21 -2.72 -22.19
C ALA A 302 10.52 -1.93 -22.25
N ARG A 303 11.66 -2.59 -21.93
CA ARG A 303 12.99 -1.97 -22.05
C ARG A 303 13.30 -1.60 -23.49
N SER A 304 13.04 -2.49 -24.46
CA SER A 304 13.26 -2.18 -25.89
C SER A 304 12.42 -1.00 -26.38
N ALA A 305 11.14 -0.92 -25.98
CA ALA A 305 10.25 0.20 -26.31
C ALA A 305 10.66 1.51 -25.61
N GLU A 306 11.33 1.44 -24.46
CA GLU A 306 11.92 2.61 -23.79
C GLU A 306 13.27 3.03 -24.38
N PHE A 307 14.07 2.10 -24.89
CA PHE A 307 15.34 2.40 -25.58
C PHE A 307 15.12 3.29 -26.81
N ASP A 308 14.02 3.16 -27.54
CA ASP A 308 13.66 4.03 -28.67
C ASP A 308 13.37 5.49 -28.26
N ASN A 309 13.11 5.77 -26.98
CA ASN A 309 12.90 7.12 -26.46
C ASN A 309 14.13 7.69 -25.72
N ILE A 310 15.08 6.84 -25.28
CA ILE A 310 16.31 7.30 -24.61
C ILE A 310 17.38 7.74 -25.63
N THR A 311 17.34 7.28 -26.87
CA THR A 311 18.21 7.77 -27.96
C THR A 311 17.78 9.12 -28.55
N ARG A 312 16.66 9.70 -28.10
CA ARG A 312 16.21 11.05 -28.51
C ARG A 312 16.31 12.13 -27.41
N VAL A 313 16.86 11.77 -26.24
CA VAL A 313 17.22 12.74 -25.20
C VAL A 313 18.65 12.46 -24.74
N ARG A 314 19.60 12.83 -25.59
CA ARG A 314 20.93 13.28 -25.19
C ARG A 314 21.13 14.68 -25.75
#